data_AF-K9TL03-F1
#
_entry.id   AF-K9TL03-F1
#
_cell.length_a   1.000
_cell.length_b   1.000
_cell.length_c   1.000
_cell.angle_alpha   90.00
_cell.angle_beta   90.00
_cell.angle_gamma   90.00
#
_symmetry.space_group_name_H-M   'P 1'
#
loop_
_entity.id
_entity.type
_entity.pdbx_description
1 polymer ?
#
loop_
_entity_poly.entity_id
_entity_poly.type
_entity_poly.pdbx_seq_one_letter_code
_entity_poly.pdbx_strand_id
1 'polypeptide(L)'
;MPKSNPQPSFSLHKLKELQIRLDRDKDLGKFWNYYMDRFIDHPQFLDFGGPVEHRFLQEVIPMITQKLFKQDPHNLFLIKIPEYEFIHGSFFVGNEIGGLIYFEKKLKGVAAISDPNQSGMVQYSRFTGYPVDNNNN
;
A
#
# COMPACT_ATOMS: atom_id res chain seq x y z
N MET A 1 -29.04 -9.88 17.22
CA MET A 1 -27.58 -9.95 17.01
C MET A 1 -27.32 -9.83 15.51
N PRO A 2 -26.47 -8.92 15.04
CA PRO A 2 -26.10 -8.91 13.63
C PRO A 2 -25.35 -10.20 13.34
N LYS A 3 -25.78 -10.94 12.32
CA LYS A 3 -25.04 -12.10 11.81
C LYS A 3 -23.70 -11.57 11.31
N SER A 4 -22.61 -12.01 11.92
CA SER A 4 -21.28 -11.78 11.35
C SER A 4 -21.27 -12.40 9.96
N ASN A 5 -21.09 -11.59 8.92
CA ASN A 5 -20.81 -12.12 7.59
C ASN A 5 -19.60 -13.05 7.72
N PRO A 6 -19.61 -14.24 7.09
CA PRO A 6 -18.46 -15.12 7.12
C PRO A 6 -17.25 -14.36 6.57
N GLN A 7 -16.17 -14.32 7.36
CA GLN A 7 -14.89 -13.77 6.92
C GLN A 7 -14.49 -14.46 5.61
N PRO A 8 -14.10 -13.71 4.57
CA PRO A 8 -13.68 -14.32 3.31
C PRO A 8 -12.52 -15.30 3.54
N SER A 9 -12.50 -16.42 2.81
CA SER A 9 -11.35 -17.34 2.86
C SER A 9 -10.09 -16.67 2.32
N PHE A 10 -8.99 -16.77 3.06
CA PHE A 10 -7.67 -16.28 2.65
C PHE A 10 -7.13 -17.02 1.43
N SER A 11 -6.52 -16.30 0.48
CA SER A 11 -5.80 -16.88 -0.65
C SER A 11 -4.81 -15.88 -1.27
N LEU A 12 -3.53 -16.22 -1.31
CA LEU A 12 -2.49 -15.34 -1.86
C LEU A 12 -2.66 -15.06 -3.36
N HIS A 13 -3.27 -15.98 -4.11
CA HIS A 13 -3.59 -15.78 -5.52
C HIS A 13 -4.51 -14.56 -5.78
N LYS A 14 -5.24 -14.09 -4.77
CA LYS A 14 -6.04 -12.86 -4.84
C LYS A 14 -5.19 -11.60 -5.01
N LEU A 15 -3.87 -11.65 -4.81
CA LEU A 15 -2.98 -10.54 -5.15
C LEU A 15 -3.04 -10.20 -6.65
N LYS A 16 -3.29 -11.18 -7.52
CA LYS A 16 -3.55 -10.92 -8.96
C LYS A 16 -4.83 -10.11 -9.17
N GLU A 17 -5.88 -10.38 -8.39
CA GLU A 17 -7.12 -9.59 -8.43
C GLU A 17 -6.87 -8.17 -7.91
N LEU A 18 -6.15 -8.03 -6.78
CA LEU A 18 -5.75 -6.73 -6.25
C LEU A 18 -4.96 -5.93 -7.29
N GLN A 19 -4.02 -6.57 -7.99
CA GLN A 19 -3.24 -5.95 -9.05
C GLN A 19 -4.11 -5.44 -10.23
N ILE A 20 -5.19 -6.15 -10.58
CA ILE A 20 -6.15 -5.71 -11.61
C ILE A 20 -6.98 -4.53 -11.09
N ARG A 21 -7.44 -4.60 -9.84
CA ARG A 21 -8.22 -3.53 -9.19
C ARG A 21 -7.44 -2.23 -9.09
N LEU A 22 -6.12 -2.30 -8.86
CA LEU A 22 -5.24 -1.13 -8.80
C LEU A 22 -5.33 -0.24 -10.06
N ASP A 23 -5.64 -0.81 -11.23
CA ASP A 23 -5.82 -0.05 -12.46
C ASP A 23 -7.24 0.44 -12.69
N ARG A 24 -8.23 -0.35 -12.27
CA ARG A 24 -9.64 -0.15 -12.63
C ARG A 24 -10.41 0.67 -11.61
N ASP A 25 -10.12 0.47 -10.33
CA ASP A 25 -10.92 1.05 -9.26
C ASP A 25 -10.66 2.56 -9.23
N LYS A 26 -11.73 3.36 -9.30
CA LYS A 26 -11.65 4.83 -9.13
C LYS A 26 -11.72 5.24 -7.67
N ASP A 27 -12.39 4.41 -6.87
CA ASP A 27 -12.57 4.58 -5.43
C ASP A 27 -11.43 3.84 -4.71
N LEU A 28 -10.45 4.60 -4.22
CA LEU A 28 -9.29 4.05 -3.53
C LEU A 28 -9.61 3.50 -2.14
N GLY A 29 -10.68 3.98 -1.50
CA GLY A 29 -11.14 3.44 -0.22
C GLY A 29 -11.69 2.02 -0.38
N LYS A 30 -12.48 1.78 -1.43
CA LYS A 30 -12.94 0.41 -1.77
C LYS A 30 -11.79 -0.53 -2.12
N PHE A 31 -10.81 -0.02 -2.87
CA PHE A 31 -9.59 -0.77 -3.17
C PHE A 31 -8.83 -1.14 -1.89
N TRP A 32 -8.66 -0.18 -0.98
CA TRP A 32 -7.95 -0.37 0.28
C TRP A 32 -8.68 -1.33 1.21
N ASN A 33 -9.99 -1.18 1.38
CA ASN A 33 -10.80 -2.09 2.20
C ASN A 33 -10.75 -3.52 1.66
N TYR A 34 -10.79 -3.70 0.33
CA TYR A 34 -10.60 -5.03 -0.26
C TYR A 34 -9.24 -5.63 0.12
N TYR A 35 -8.17 -4.84 0.18
CA TYR A 35 -6.87 -5.31 0.64
C TYR A 35 -6.89 -5.69 2.13
N MET A 36 -7.48 -4.85 2.98
CA MET A 36 -7.59 -5.14 4.41
C MET A 36 -8.36 -6.45 4.66
N ASP A 37 -9.58 -6.54 4.12
CA ASP A 37 -10.51 -7.67 4.32
C ASP A 37 -9.96 -9.00 3.78
N ARG A 38 -9.10 -8.98 2.75
CA ARG A 38 -8.62 -10.19 2.06
C ARG A 38 -7.23 -10.62 2.48
N PHE A 39 -6.46 -9.75 3.12
CA PHE A 39 -5.06 -10.01 3.45
C PHE A 39 -4.71 -9.62 4.88
N ILE A 40 -4.75 -8.33 5.23
CA ILE A 40 -4.24 -7.85 6.52
C ILE A 40 -4.98 -8.45 7.71
N ASP A 41 -6.29 -8.68 7.58
CA ASP A 41 -7.11 -9.30 8.63
C ASP A 41 -6.85 -10.81 8.81
N HIS A 42 -6.00 -11.40 7.96
CA HIS A 42 -5.57 -12.79 8.05
C HIS A 42 -4.11 -12.88 8.51
N PRO A 43 -3.83 -13.29 9.77
CA PRO A 43 -2.47 -13.28 10.34
C PRO A 43 -1.43 -14.01 9.49
N GLN A 44 -1.84 -15.13 8.87
CA GLN A 44 -1.03 -15.93 7.96
C GLN A 44 -0.48 -15.14 6.76
N PHE A 45 -1.08 -14.01 6.37
CA PHE A 45 -0.56 -13.17 5.29
C PHE A 45 0.85 -12.62 5.58
N LEU A 46 1.16 -12.32 6.84
CA LEU A 46 2.45 -11.76 7.25
C LEU A 46 3.60 -12.77 7.10
N ASP A 47 3.29 -14.07 7.03
CA ASP A 47 4.29 -15.14 6.91
C ASP A 47 4.81 -15.33 5.47
N PHE A 48 4.15 -14.72 4.47
CA PHE A 48 4.49 -14.92 3.05
C PHE A 48 5.53 -13.94 2.50
N GLY A 49 6.03 -13.03 3.33
CA GLY A 49 6.97 -12.01 2.91
C GLY A 49 8.16 -11.86 3.85
N GLY A 50 9.14 -11.08 3.39
CA GLY A 50 10.30 -10.70 4.18
C GLY A 50 10.56 -9.18 4.12
N PRO A 51 11.22 -8.60 5.14
CA PRO A 51 11.62 -7.20 5.12
C PRO A 51 12.45 -6.85 3.88
N VAL A 52 12.25 -5.66 3.33
CA VAL A 52 13.00 -5.17 2.16
C VAL A 52 13.30 -3.68 2.27
N GLU A 53 14.38 -3.23 1.63
CA GLU A 53 14.58 -1.82 1.31
C GLU A 53 14.27 -1.58 -0.17
N HIS A 54 13.57 -0.50 -0.49
CA HIS A 54 13.18 -0.20 -1.86
C HIS A 54 13.34 1.29 -2.17
N ARG A 55 14.41 1.63 -2.90
CA ARG A 55 14.84 3.02 -3.17
C ARG A 55 13.70 3.92 -3.69
N PHE A 56 12.97 3.46 -4.71
CA PHE A 56 11.85 4.23 -5.26
C PHE A 56 10.76 4.53 -4.22
N LEU A 57 10.49 3.60 -3.30
CA LEU A 57 9.47 3.82 -2.26
C LEU A 57 10.01 4.73 -1.15
N GLN A 58 11.30 4.64 -0.83
CA GLN A 58 11.97 5.57 0.08
C GLN A 58 11.94 7.02 -0.44
N GLU A 59 11.86 7.24 -1.76
CA GLU A 59 11.73 8.57 -2.37
C GLU A 59 10.27 9.01 -2.51
N VAL A 60 9.39 8.13 -2.98
CA VAL A 60 7.99 8.48 -3.28
C VAL A 60 7.15 8.72 -2.04
N ILE A 61 7.35 7.95 -0.96
CA ILE A 61 6.53 8.11 0.26
C ILE A 61 6.73 9.52 0.86
N PRO A 62 7.97 10.02 1.05
CA PRO A 62 8.18 11.41 1.46
C PRO A 62 7.52 12.44 0.55
N MET A 63 7.60 12.27 -0.77
CA MET A 63 6.95 13.18 -1.70
C MET A 63 5.43 13.22 -1.51
N ILE A 64 4.79 12.06 -1.29
CA ILE A 64 3.34 11.96 -1.07
C ILE A 64 2.97 12.64 0.26
N THR A 65 3.64 12.33 1.36
CA THR A 65 3.30 12.86 2.68
C THR A 65 3.56 14.37 2.76
N GLN A 66 4.63 14.87 2.13
CA GLN A 66 4.88 16.30 2.00
C GLN A 66 3.81 17.02 1.18
N LYS A 67 3.32 16.39 0.11
CA LYS A 67 2.25 16.97 -0.71
C LYS A 67 0.94 17.07 0.06
N LEU A 68 0.56 16.02 0.78
CA LEU A 68 -0.73 15.92 1.47
C LEU A 68 -0.75 16.64 2.82
N PHE A 69 0.34 16.54 3.59
CA PHE A 69 0.36 16.92 5.01
C PHE A 69 1.51 17.85 5.40
N LYS A 70 2.42 18.18 4.47
CA LYS A 70 3.63 19.00 4.75
C LYS A 70 4.53 18.40 5.82
N GLN A 71 4.58 17.06 5.87
CA GLN A 71 5.33 16.30 6.88
C GLN A 71 6.09 15.14 6.23
N ASP A 72 7.25 14.82 6.80
CA ASP A 72 8.04 13.67 6.40
C ASP A 72 7.54 12.39 7.09
N PRO A 73 7.64 11.24 6.41
CA PRO A 73 7.32 9.97 6.99
C PRO A 73 8.49 9.52 7.88
N HIS A 74 8.20 8.67 8.85
CA HIS A 74 9.22 7.97 9.62
C HIS A 74 8.83 6.51 9.85
N ASN A 75 9.82 5.71 10.25
CA ASN A 75 9.66 4.26 10.49
C ASN A 75 9.02 3.53 9.30
N LEU A 76 9.46 3.83 8.07
CA LEU A 76 9.02 3.12 6.88
C LEU A 76 9.50 1.67 6.95
N PHE A 77 8.54 0.75 7.05
CA PHE A 77 8.79 -0.69 7.10
C PHE A 77 8.09 -1.36 5.93
N LEU A 78 8.87 -2.06 5.11
CA LEU A 78 8.41 -2.70 3.88
C LEU A 78 8.60 -4.21 3.95
N ILE A 79 7.59 -4.94 3.49
CA ILE A 79 7.60 -6.38 3.33
C ILE A 79 7.38 -6.70 1.85
N LYS A 80 8.22 -7.56 1.29
CA LYS A 80 8.10 -8.08 -0.07
C LYS A 80 7.62 -9.52 -0.07
N ILE A 81 6.65 -9.82 -0.95
CA ILE A 81 6.23 -11.17 -1.32
C ILE A 81 6.78 -11.44 -2.73
N PRO A 82 7.92 -12.15 -2.86
CA PRO A 82 8.66 -12.22 -4.12
C PRO A 82 7.88 -12.84 -5.29
N GLU A 83 7.08 -13.89 -5.03
CA GLU A 83 6.31 -14.60 -6.08
C GLU A 83 5.34 -13.67 -6.84
N TYR A 84 4.88 -12.60 -6.19
CA TYR A 84 3.90 -11.67 -6.75
C TYR A 84 4.52 -10.31 -7.12
N GLU A 85 5.83 -10.13 -6.93
CA GLU A 85 6.51 -8.83 -7.11
C GLU A 85 5.74 -7.70 -6.39
N PHE A 86 5.27 -8.04 -5.18
CA PHE A 86 4.35 -7.26 -4.38
C PHE A 86 5.06 -6.79 -3.12
N ILE A 87 4.98 -5.49 -2.87
CA ILE A 87 5.49 -4.86 -1.66
C ILE A 87 4.32 -4.21 -0.94
N HIS A 88 4.22 -4.44 0.36
CA HIS A 88 3.35 -3.68 1.24
C HIS A 88 4.15 -3.19 2.44
N GLY A 89 3.58 -2.25 3.19
CA GLY A 89 4.29 -1.70 4.31
C GLY A 89 3.49 -0.70 5.10
N SER A 90 4.09 -0.25 6.19
CA SER A 90 3.59 0.81 7.04
C SER A 90 4.64 1.89 7.24
N PHE A 91 4.18 3.06 7.63
CA PHE A 91 5.00 4.20 8.02
C PHE A 91 4.17 5.09 8.93
N PHE A 92 4.79 6.11 9.51
CA PHE A 92 4.10 7.12 10.31
C PHE A 92 4.25 8.51 9.72
N VAL A 93 3.20 9.33 9.86
CA VAL A 93 3.21 10.78 9.58
C VAL A 93 2.68 11.48 10.83
N GLY A 94 3.56 12.17 11.56
CA GLY A 94 3.24 12.56 12.93
C GLY A 94 2.93 11.32 13.78
N ASN A 95 1.80 11.30 14.48
CA ASN A 95 1.40 10.14 15.29
C ASN A 95 0.49 9.16 14.55
N GLU A 96 0.19 9.42 13.28
CA GLU A 96 -0.75 8.61 12.50
C GLU A 96 -0.05 7.57 11.65
N ILE A 97 -0.66 6.39 11.56
CA ILE A 97 -0.18 5.30 10.73
C ILE A 97 -0.63 5.47 9.28
N GLY A 98 0.32 5.29 8.37
CA GLY A 98 0.09 5.10 6.95
C GLY A 98 0.36 3.67 6.54
N GLY A 99 -0.31 3.23 5.48
CA GLY A 99 -0.07 1.97 4.81
C GLY A 99 0.26 2.21 3.34
N LEU A 100 0.99 1.27 2.73
CA LEU A 100 1.25 1.27 1.30
C LEU A 100 1.13 -0.11 0.67
N ILE A 101 0.78 -0.11 -0.61
CA ILE A 101 0.69 -1.26 -1.51
C ILE A 101 1.42 -0.87 -2.79
N TYR A 102 2.31 -1.72 -3.29
CA TYR A 102 3.07 -1.49 -4.52
C TYR A 102 3.29 -2.80 -5.30
N PHE A 103 3.05 -2.76 -6.61
CA PHE A 103 3.38 -3.85 -7.52
C PHE A 103 4.55 -3.43 -8.41
N GLU A 104 5.70 -4.06 -8.23
CA GLU A 104 6.96 -3.68 -8.90
C GLU A 104 6.81 -3.80 -10.42
N LYS A 105 6.24 -4.91 -10.92
CA LYS A 105 6.02 -5.12 -12.36
C LYS A 105 5.19 -4.04 -13.04
N LYS A 106 4.27 -3.40 -12.29
CA LYS A 106 3.43 -2.30 -12.80
C LYS A 106 4.02 -0.92 -12.50
N LEU A 107 5.07 -0.88 -11.69
CA LEU A 107 5.62 0.34 -11.09
C LEU A 107 4.52 1.19 -10.45
N LYS A 108 3.51 0.57 -9.84
CA LYS A 108 2.29 1.28 -9.42
C LYS A 108 1.88 0.89 -8.02
N GLY A 109 1.40 1.88 -7.26
CA GLY A 109 0.99 1.67 -5.88
C GLY A 109 -0.08 2.62 -5.39
N VAL A 110 -0.51 2.37 -4.15
CA VAL A 110 -1.43 3.21 -3.38
C VAL A 110 -0.84 3.38 -1.98
N ALA A 111 -0.85 4.61 -1.48
CA ALA A 111 -0.66 4.94 -0.08
C ALA A 111 -2.01 5.35 0.53
N ALA A 112 -2.28 4.88 1.74
CA ALA A 112 -3.44 5.27 2.55
C ALA A 112 -2.94 5.81 3.89
N ILE A 113 -3.35 7.02 4.26
CA ILE A 113 -2.80 7.74 5.41
C ILE A 113 -3.95 8.33 6.20
N SER A 114 -4.04 7.97 7.48
CA SER A 114 -4.96 8.61 8.41
C SER A 114 -4.58 10.08 8.60
N ASP A 115 -5.55 10.99 8.61
CA ASP A 115 -5.29 12.42 8.74
C ASP A 115 -4.65 12.74 10.11
N PRO A 116 -3.42 13.29 10.14
CA PRO A 116 -2.71 13.65 11.37
C PRO A 116 -3.41 14.73 12.20
N ASN A 117 -4.38 15.44 11.64
CA ASN A 117 -5.19 16.42 12.37
C ASN A 117 -6.45 15.83 13.00
N GLN A 118 -6.56 14.49 13.10
CA GLN A 118 -7.63 13.77 13.78
C GLN A 118 -9.04 14.03 13.20
N SER A 119 -9.15 14.30 11.89
CA SER A 119 -10.46 14.43 11.23
C SER A 119 -11.22 13.11 11.13
N GLY A 120 -10.57 11.98 11.43
CA GLY A 120 -11.10 10.63 11.21
C GLY A 120 -11.15 10.22 9.73
N MET A 121 -10.60 11.04 8.83
CA MET A 121 -10.55 10.75 7.40
C MET A 121 -9.25 10.04 7.02
N VAL A 122 -9.34 9.14 6.04
CA VAL A 122 -8.17 8.54 5.38
C VAL A 122 -7.99 9.21 4.02
N GLN A 123 -6.78 9.72 3.77
CA GLN A 123 -6.40 10.19 2.45
C GLN A 123 -5.71 9.07 1.67
N TYR A 124 -6.04 8.96 0.39
CA TYR A 124 -5.48 7.96 -0.51
C TYR A 124 -4.74 8.63 -1.65
N SER A 125 -3.57 8.10 -1.99
CA SER A 125 -2.77 8.55 -3.14
C SER A 125 -2.35 7.36 -3.98
N ARG A 126 -2.71 7.37 -5.27
CA ARG A 126 -2.20 6.42 -6.26
C ARG A 126 -1.00 7.03 -6.96
N PHE A 127 0.07 6.26 -7.09
CA PHE A 127 1.30 6.69 -7.74
C PHE A 127 1.78 5.66 -8.76
N THR A 128 2.51 6.14 -9.77
CA THR A 128 3.13 5.35 -10.82
C THR A 128 4.56 5.84 -10.99
N GLY A 129 5.53 4.93 -10.97
CA GLY A 129 6.91 5.17 -11.35
C GLY A 129 7.09 5.03 -12.85
N TYR A 130 8.06 5.76 -13.39
CA TYR A 130 8.45 5.68 -14.78
C TYR A 130 9.92 5.25 -14.83
N PRO A 131 10.28 4.22 -15.62
CA PRO A 131 11.68 3.94 -15.90
C PRO A 131 12.30 5.19 -16.53
N VAL A 132 13.46 5.61 -16.03
CA VAL A 132 14.28 6.61 -16.72
C VAL A 132 15.29 5.83 -17.53
N ASP A 133 15.08 5.78 -18.85
CA ASP A 133 16.09 5.24 -19.77
C ASP A 133 17.25 6.25 -19.82
N ASN A 134 18.38 5.89 -19.18
CA ASN A 134 19.62 6.66 -19.29
C ASN A 134 20.30 6.40 -20.64
N ASN A 135 19.63 6.74 -21.75
CA ASN A 135 20.18 6.68 -23.10
C ASN A 135 20.57 8.07 -23.61
N ASN A 136 21.42 8.79 -22.87
CA ASN A 136 22.10 9.98 -23.36
C ASN A 136 23.60 9.82 -23.14
N ASN A 137 24.30 9.31 -24.15
CA ASN A 137 25.73 9.52 -24.35
C ASN A 137 25.98 9.82 -25.83
#